data_AF-A0A7Y8Q223-F1
#
_entry.id   AF-A0A7Y8Q223-F1
#
_cell.length_a   1.000
_cell.length_b   1.000
_cell.length_c   1.000
_cell.angle_alpha   90.00
_cell.angle_beta   90.00
_cell.angle_gamma   90.00
#
_symmetry.space_group_name_H-M   'P 1'
#
loop_
_entity.id
_entity.type
_entity.pdbx_description
1 polymer ?
#
loop_
_entity_poly.entity_id
_entity_poly.type
_entity_poly.pdbx_seq_one_letter_code
_entity_poly.pdbx_strand_id
1 'polypeptide(L)'
;MPIRKLPSFAGIDNAREDEALERGGDSPSLHVREALNIDISETGRASLRAGVAQQTQLPFKWLWQSSLHGDCFASLHGDWVKVNPKDWSYEVLYAGVAAGRTKHIVLNSHVLMCSDAGLFIYDGKNALKFTLDTPAAPYVTQDGDGSLHEGQYNFAVSWLRSGAESGLSEISSLQCAGQNVAQVTFPLCSDPSVTHIRLYMTEAGGSVLYRVEDYPISAAQAHIAMLPALGAATVTQYIDPMPAGKYLNLWRGRIITVRANVIYFSQAMAFHLCDMRYSFIQMPQRITFLEPVEGGIWVGQVDHTVFLRGADLQQMIVEPKASARPIPDSSFLADSALLAHLDTSSSAAVWLSEKGFTAGTADGQLIELQKTVMKNISGISASAVGLDGRVTAVVN
;
A
#
# COMPACT_ATOMS: atom_id res chain seq x y z
N MET A 1 34.07 8.49 -52.38
CA MET A 1 33.09 7.54 -51.81
C MET A 1 31.78 8.29 -51.60
N PRO A 2 30.62 7.76 -52.03
CA PRO A 2 29.34 8.38 -51.71
C PRO A 2 29.13 8.37 -50.20
N ILE A 3 28.81 9.53 -49.63
CA ILE A 3 28.47 9.67 -48.21
C ILE A 3 27.07 9.07 -48.04
N ARG A 4 26.99 7.88 -47.45
CA ARG A 4 25.72 7.25 -47.09
C ARG A 4 25.07 8.08 -45.99
N LYS A 5 23.92 8.69 -46.29
CA LYS A 5 23.13 9.40 -45.30
C LYS A 5 22.40 8.36 -44.45
N LEU A 6 22.68 8.33 -43.15
CA LEU A 6 21.97 7.46 -42.23
C LEU A 6 20.52 7.94 -42.09
N PRO A 7 19.53 7.03 -42.13
CA PRO A 7 18.14 7.38 -41.83
C PRO A 7 17.98 7.67 -40.33
N SER A 8 16.80 8.16 -39.94
CA SER A 8 16.48 8.44 -38.53
C SER A 8 16.52 7.17 -37.68
N PHE A 9 17.08 7.27 -36.48
CA PHE A 9 17.09 6.17 -35.53
C PHE A 9 15.70 5.93 -34.94
N ALA A 10 15.22 4.69 -34.97
CA ALA A 10 13.93 4.28 -34.42
C ALA A 10 14.06 3.65 -33.01
N GLY A 11 15.23 3.73 -32.40
CA GLY A 11 15.51 3.19 -31.07
C GLY A 11 16.21 1.83 -31.11
N ILE A 12 16.08 1.10 -30.01
CA ILE A 12 16.71 -0.22 -29.85
C ILE A 12 15.82 -1.30 -30.49
N ASP A 13 16.45 -2.22 -31.22
CA ASP A 13 15.89 -3.52 -31.55
C ASP A 13 16.95 -4.60 -31.32
N ASN A 14 16.76 -5.41 -30.29
CA ASN A 14 17.63 -6.54 -30.00
C ASN A 14 16.94 -7.89 -30.27
N ALA A 15 15.76 -7.88 -30.89
CA ALA A 15 14.92 -9.05 -31.07
C ALA A 15 14.98 -9.63 -32.49
N ARG A 16 14.79 -8.79 -33.52
CA ARG A 16 14.76 -9.18 -34.95
C ARG A 16 16.15 -9.50 -35.49
N GLU A 17 16.27 -10.07 -36.68
CA GLU A 17 17.54 -10.31 -37.39
C GLU A 17 18.19 -9.01 -37.91
N ASP A 18 19.51 -9.02 -38.17
CA ASP A 18 20.28 -7.82 -38.52
C ASP A 18 19.79 -7.15 -39.80
N GLU A 19 19.35 -7.93 -40.78
CA GLU A 19 18.80 -7.44 -42.05
C GLU A 19 17.49 -6.65 -41.86
N ALA A 20 16.78 -6.87 -40.74
CA ALA A 20 15.52 -6.21 -40.42
C ALA A 20 15.68 -4.93 -39.56
N LEU A 21 16.93 -4.57 -39.21
CA LEU A 21 17.24 -3.35 -38.45
C LEU A 21 17.10 -2.08 -39.30
N GLU A 22 17.37 -2.18 -40.60
CA GLU A 22 17.20 -1.08 -41.54
C GLU A 22 15.94 -1.31 -42.38
N ARG A 23 14.98 -0.39 -42.27
CA ARG A 23 13.82 -0.36 -43.16
C ARG A 23 14.03 0.73 -44.19
N GLY A 24 13.99 0.36 -45.47
CA GLY A 24 13.93 1.29 -46.60
C GLY A 24 12.48 1.65 -46.98
N GLY A 25 12.31 2.40 -48.07
CA GLY A 25 11.00 2.81 -48.60
C GLY A 25 10.66 4.27 -48.27
N ASP A 26 9.35 4.60 -48.28
CA ASP A 26 8.84 5.97 -48.11
C ASP A 26 9.05 6.55 -46.70
N SER A 27 9.39 5.70 -45.71
CA SER A 27 9.68 6.10 -44.34
C SER A 27 10.86 5.31 -43.80
N PRO A 28 12.10 5.66 -44.21
CA PRO A 28 13.27 4.89 -43.86
C PRO A 28 13.65 5.07 -42.39
N SER A 29 14.01 3.99 -41.72
CA SER A 29 14.37 4.01 -40.30
C SER A 29 15.46 2.98 -39.98
N LEU A 30 16.32 3.31 -39.01
CA LEU A 30 17.37 2.41 -38.53
C LEU A 30 17.20 2.11 -37.05
N HIS A 31 17.15 0.84 -36.67
CA HIS A 31 17.26 0.42 -35.29
C HIS A 31 18.72 0.07 -34.95
N VAL A 32 19.10 0.29 -33.69
CA VAL A 32 20.39 -0.15 -33.15
C VAL A 32 20.20 -1.34 -32.23
N ARG A 33 21.19 -2.23 -32.17
CA ARG A 33 21.18 -3.36 -31.21
C ARG A 33 21.30 -2.90 -29.77
N GLU A 34 22.09 -1.85 -29.56
CA GLU A 34 22.43 -1.31 -28.27
C GLU A 34 22.63 0.21 -28.41
N ALA A 35 22.19 0.96 -27.40
CA ALA A 35 22.41 2.40 -27.30
C ALA A 35 23.09 2.71 -25.96
N LEU A 36 24.43 2.68 -25.94
CA LEU A 36 25.23 2.94 -24.75
C LEU A 36 25.56 4.43 -24.63
N ASN A 37 25.16 5.06 -23.53
CA ASN A 37 25.40 6.49 -23.25
C ASN A 37 24.90 7.45 -24.35
N ILE A 38 23.85 7.06 -25.06
CA ILE A 38 23.22 7.85 -26.13
C ILE A 38 21.73 7.97 -25.82
N ASP A 39 21.19 9.16 -26.09
CA ASP A 39 19.76 9.40 -26.13
C ASP A 39 19.32 9.53 -27.59
N ILE A 40 18.24 8.83 -27.94
CA ILE A 40 17.60 8.90 -29.26
C ILE A 40 16.30 9.69 -29.09
N SER A 41 16.23 10.85 -29.76
CA SER A 41 15.03 11.70 -29.74
C SER A 41 13.88 11.10 -30.55
N GLU A 42 12.66 11.62 -30.37
CA GLU A 42 11.47 11.25 -31.15
C GLU A 42 11.65 11.47 -32.67
N THR A 43 12.49 12.43 -33.07
CA THR A 43 12.85 12.68 -34.48
C THR A 43 13.94 11.73 -35.01
N GLY A 44 14.42 10.81 -34.16
CA GLY A 44 15.46 9.85 -34.47
C GLY A 44 16.88 10.42 -34.56
N ARG A 45 17.11 11.59 -33.96
CA ARG A 45 18.48 12.13 -33.76
C ARG A 45 19.11 11.50 -32.52
N ALA A 46 20.35 11.04 -32.67
CA ALA A 46 21.17 10.53 -31.58
C ALA A 46 22.07 11.64 -31.01
N SER A 47 22.17 11.71 -29.68
CA SER A 47 23.10 12.59 -28.97
C SER A 47 23.71 11.85 -27.79
N LEU A 48 24.92 12.23 -27.38
CA LEU A 48 25.49 11.71 -26.13
C LEU A 48 24.60 12.08 -24.96
N ARG A 49 24.35 11.12 -24.06
CA ARG A 49 23.56 11.34 -22.85
C ARG A 49 24.26 12.36 -21.95
N ALA A 50 23.49 13.28 -21.38
CA ALA A 50 24.02 14.20 -20.39
C ALA A 50 24.60 13.42 -19.19
N GLY A 51 25.77 13.84 -18.71
CA GLY A 51 26.35 13.25 -17.50
C GLY A 51 25.46 13.48 -16.28
N VAL A 52 25.59 12.62 -15.28
CA VAL A 52 24.94 12.80 -13.98
C VAL A 52 25.90 13.51 -13.02
N ALA A 53 25.36 14.40 -12.18
CA ALA A 53 26.11 15.05 -11.11
C ALA A 53 25.50 14.67 -9.76
N GLN A 54 26.36 14.31 -8.81
CA GLN A 54 25.91 14.02 -7.44
C GLN A 54 25.27 15.27 -6.82
N GLN A 55 24.03 15.12 -6.33
CA GLN A 55 23.28 16.21 -5.72
C GLN A 55 23.44 16.28 -4.20
N THR A 56 23.63 15.15 -3.53
CA THR A 56 23.82 15.07 -2.08
C THR A 56 24.64 13.84 -1.68
N GLN A 57 25.32 13.90 -0.54
CA GLN A 57 26.00 12.76 0.09
C GLN A 57 25.04 11.93 0.96
N LEU A 58 23.85 12.46 1.27
CA LEU A 58 22.86 11.78 2.09
C LEU A 58 22.20 10.64 1.29
N PRO A 59 22.18 9.41 1.81
CA PRO A 59 21.68 8.25 1.09
C PRO A 59 20.15 8.12 1.22
N PHE A 60 19.41 9.13 0.76
CA PHE A 60 17.95 9.06 0.73
C PHE A 60 17.48 7.87 -0.11
N LYS A 61 16.50 7.14 0.40
CA LYS A 61 15.87 6.01 -0.28
C LYS A 61 14.37 6.24 -0.41
N TRP A 62 13.79 5.69 -1.48
CA TRP A 62 12.35 5.67 -1.71
C TRP A 62 11.74 7.08 -1.66
N LEU A 63 12.37 8.03 -2.37
CA LEU A 63 11.83 9.37 -2.51
C LEU A 63 10.43 9.30 -3.12
N TRP A 64 9.51 10.03 -2.52
CA TRP A 64 8.16 10.19 -3.00
C TRP A 64 7.70 11.62 -2.75
N GLN A 65 6.99 12.21 -3.72
CA GLN A 65 6.41 13.53 -3.59
C GLN A 65 4.89 13.42 -3.53
N SER A 66 4.29 14.11 -2.57
CA SER A 66 2.84 14.22 -2.47
C SER A 66 2.29 14.98 -3.67
N SER A 67 1.41 14.33 -4.43
CA SER A 67 0.68 14.95 -5.53
C SER A 67 -0.26 16.07 -5.09
N LEU A 68 -0.69 16.05 -3.81
CA LEU A 68 -1.60 17.05 -3.26
C LEU A 68 -0.85 18.26 -2.67
N HIS A 69 0.25 18.00 -1.95
CA HIS A 69 0.92 19.03 -1.14
C HIS A 69 2.24 19.52 -1.73
N GLY A 70 2.85 18.77 -2.66
CA GLY A 70 4.19 19.05 -3.17
C GLY A 70 5.34 18.71 -2.21
N ASP A 71 5.02 18.32 -0.97
CA ASP A 71 5.98 17.85 0.03
C ASP A 71 6.66 16.55 -0.42
N CYS A 72 7.97 16.44 -0.21
CA CYS A 72 8.74 15.25 -0.52
C CYS A 72 9.14 14.50 0.75
N PHE A 73 9.09 13.16 0.69
CA PHE A 73 9.37 12.26 1.79
C PHE A 73 10.36 11.19 1.36
N ALA A 74 11.15 10.69 2.30
CA ALA A 74 12.11 9.62 2.05
C ALA A 74 12.36 8.78 3.30
N SER A 75 13.10 7.68 3.14
CA SER A 75 13.80 6.99 4.21
C SER A 75 15.25 7.48 4.27
N LEU A 76 15.74 7.82 5.45
CA LEU A 76 17.14 8.17 5.70
C LEU A 76 17.61 7.45 6.96
N HIS A 77 18.58 6.54 6.83
CA HIS A 77 19.10 5.73 7.95
C HIS A 77 18.03 4.94 8.74
N GLY A 78 16.88 4.65 8.13
CA GLY A 78 15.75 3.98 8.79
C GLY A 78 14.71 4.95 9.38
N ASP A 79 14.96 6.25 9.34
CA ASP A 79 14.02 7.28 9.78
C ASP A 79 13.12 7.73 8.64
N TRP A 80 11.85 8.03 8.96
CA TRP A 80 10.95 8.68 8.02
C TRP A 80 11.19 10.18 8.05
N VAL A 81 11.61 10.75 6.93
CA VAL A 81 12.00 12.16 6.82
C VAL A 81 11.16 12.90 5.79
N LYS A 82 10.93 14.19 6.03
CA LYS A 82 10.50 15.17 5.03
C LYS A 82 11.75 15.81 4.42
N VAL A 83 11.83 15.88 3.10
CA VAL A 83 13.01 16.33 2.34
C VAL A 83 12.66 17.58 1.55
N ASN A 84 13.53 18.58 1.56
CA ASN A 84 13.47 19.69 0.61
C ASN A 84 14.27 19.33 -0.66
N PRO A 85 13.62 19.09 -1.81
CA PRO A 85 14.32 18.68 -3.03
C PRO A 85 15.18 19.77 -3.67
N LYS A 86 15.12 21.03 -3.19
CA LYS A 86 15.92 22.14 -3.71
C LYS A 86 17.34 22.18 -3.14
N ASP A 87 17.47 21.88 -1.85
CA ASP A 87 18.75 21.97 -1.11
C ASP A 87 19.13 20.67 -0.38
N TRP A 88 18.27 19.64 -0.44
CA TRP A 88 18.45 18.33 0.19
C TRP A 88 18.54 18.35 1.72
N SER A 89 18.12 19.44 2.35
CA SER A 89 17.86 19.49 3.79
C SER A 89 16.66 18.62 4.16
N TYR A 90 16.59 18.19 5.42
CA TYR A 90 15.55 17.27 5.87
C TYR A 90 15.12 17.51 7.31
N GLU A 91 13.92 17.04 7.62
CA GLU A 91 13.32 16.98 8.95
C GLU A 91 12.98 15.53 9.27
N VAL A 92 13.36 15.05 10.47
CA VAL A 92 12.95 13.72 10.93
C VAL A 92 11.52 13.80 11.47
N LEU A 93 10.60 13.10 10.80
CA LEU A 93 9.21 13.03 11.22
C LEU A 93 8.99 11.94 12.27
N TYR A 94 9.62 10.77 12.06
CA TYR A 94 9.51 9.64 12.96
C TYR A 94 10.75 8.74 12.84
N ALA A 95 11.46 8.55 13.95
CA ALA A 95 12.71 7.78 13.98
C ALA A 95 12.48 6.25 13.93
N GLY A 96 13.30 5.54 13.18
CA GLY A 96 13.36 4.07 13.14
C GLY A 96 12.19 3.35 12.45
N VAL A 97 11.21 4.08 11.89
CA VAL A 97 9.99 3.47 11.32
C VAL A 97 10.01 3.33 9.80
N ALA A 98 11.04 3.83 9.12
CA ALA A 98 11.23 3.72 7.67
C ALA A 98 12.32 2.71 7.31
N ALA A 99 12.53 1.70 8.16
CA ALA A 99 13.37 0.55 7.83
C ALA A 99 12.75 -0.23 6.64
N GLY A 100 13.61 -0.75 5.76
CA GLY A 100 13.17 -1.48 4.58
C GLY A 100 12.66 -0.59 3.45
N ARG A 101 11.66 -1.07 2.71
CA ARG A 101 11.03 -0.34 1.61
C ARG A 101 9.89 0.50 2.13
N THR A 102 9.86 1.78 1.76
CA THR A 102 8.72 2.65 2.08
C THR A 102 7.86 2.90 0.86
N LYS A 103 6.56 3.01 1.09
CA LYS A 103 5.57 3.45 0.11
C LYS A 103 4.64 4.46 0.75
N HIS A 104 4.22 5.45 -0.02
CA HIS A 104 3.39 6.55 0.44
C HIS A 104 2.17 6.70 -0.44
N ILE A 105 1.06 7.10 0.18
CA ILE A 105 -0.14 7.56 -0.51
C ILE A 105 -0.66 8.82 0.18
N VAL A 106 -1.46 9.59 -0.56
CA VAL A 106 -2.32 10.61 0.05
C VAL A 106 -3.62 9.94 0.49
N LEU A 107 -3.99 10.11 1.76
CA LEU A 107 -5.22 9.58 2.36
C LEU A 107 -5.93 10.69 3.12
N ASN A 108 -7.12 11.10 2.70
CA ASN A 108 -7.92 12.15 3.35
C ASN A 108 -7.11 13.41 3.70
N SER A 109 -6.36 13.96 2.74
CA SER A 109 -5.46 15.12 2.92
C SER A 109 -4.23 14.88 3.82
N HIS A 110 -4.04 13.68 4.34
CA HIS A 110 -2.86 13.27 5.09
C HIS A 110 -1.91 12.44 4.21
N VAL A 111 -0.67 12.26 4.66
CA VAL A 111 0.27 11.33 4.03
C VAL A 111 0.33 10.06 4.86
N LEU A 112 -0.01 8.92 4.26
CA LEU A 112 0.14 7.61 4.86
C LEU A 112 1.39 6.94 4.28
N MET A 113 2.26 6.46 5.16
CA MET A 113 3.46 5.70 4.83
C MET A 113 3.32 4.26 5.32
N CYS A 114 3.77 3.32 4.51
CA CYS A 114 3.88 1.91 4.85
C CYS A 114 5.34 1.47 4.78
N SER A 115 5.78 0.71 5.78
CA SER A 115 7.09 0.09 5.87
C SER A 115 7.00 -1.27 6.57
N ASP A 116 8.14 -1.93 6.77
CA ASP A 116 8.20 -3.17 7.55
C ASP A 116 7.85 -2.95 9.05
N ALA A 117 7.95 -1.71 9.55
CA ALA A 117 7.64 -1.36 10.93
C ALA A 117 6.14 -1.09 11.18
N GLY A 118 5.35 -0.88 10.12
CA GLY A 118 3.93 -0.58 10.27
C GLY A 118 3.40 0.43 9.25
N LEU A 119 2.21 0.96 9.56
CA LEU A 119 1.59 2.08 8.89
C LEU A 119 1.74 3.32 9.76
N PHE A 120 2.11 4.46 9.16
CA PHE A 120 2.33 5.72 9.85
C PHE A 120 1.67 6.86 9.08
N ILE A 121 1.02 7.78 9.77
CA ILE A 121 0.31 8.90 9.18
C ILE A 121 0.96 10.21 9.59
N TYR A 122 1.02 11.16 8.66
CA TYR A 122 1.48 12.52 8.88
C TYR A 122 0.39 13.53 8.52
N ASP A 123 0.08 14.43 9.44
CA ASP A 123 -1.01 15.41 9.34
C ASP A 123 -0.57 16.81 8.84
N GLY A 124 0.68 16.92 8.40
CA GLY A 124 1.29 18.22 8.06
C GLY A 124 2.06 18.85 9.22
N LYS A 125 1.99 18.26 10.43
CA LYS A 125 2.70 18.74 11.62
C LYS A 125 3.34 17.62 12.43
N ASN A 126 2.63 16.53 12.70
CA ASN A 126 3.09 15.40 13.50
C ASN A 126 2.93 14.10 12.72
N ALA A 127 3.85 13.16 12.95
CA ALA A 127 3.73 11.79 12.48
C ALA A 127 3.42 10.85 13.64
N LEU A 128 2.55 9.87 13.42
CA LEU A 128 2.18 8.86 14.41
C LEU A 128 1.87 7.50 13.77
N LYS A 129 1.92 6.42 14.57
CA LYS A 129 1.52 5.07 14.12
C LYS A 129 0.03 5.08 13.74
N PHE A 130 -0.30 4.70 12.52
CA PHE A 130 -1.66 4.82 11.98
C PHE A 130 -2.64 3.81 12.58
N THR A 131 -2.18 2.58 12.81
CA THR A 131 -2.99 1.49 13.38
C THR A 131 -2.91 1.49 14.90
N LEU A 132 -3.96 0.99 15.54
CA LEU A 132 -4.00 0.69 16.97
C LEU A 132 -3.88 -0.82 17.12
N ASP A 133 -2.96 -1.30 17.96
CA ASP A 133 -2.85 -2.73 18.23
C ASP A 133 -4.07 -3.24 19.02
N THR A 134 -4.40 -4.52 18.88
CA THR A 134 -5.49 -5.12 19.64
C THR A 134 -5.08 -5.28 21.11
N PRO A 135 -5.88 -4.83 22.09
CA PRO A 135 -5.63 -5.08 23.50
C PRO A 135 -5.57 -6.57 23.84
N ALA A 136 -4.82 -6.90 24.89
CA ALA A 136 -4.98 -8.19 25.57
C ALA A 136 -6.37 -8.30 26.23
N ALA A 137 -6.80 -9.51 26.58
CA ALA A 137 -8.03 -9.70 27.34
C ALA A 137 -7.97 -8.95 28.68
N PRO A 138 -9.06 -8.32 29.14
CA PRO A 138 -9.11 -7.76 30.48
C PRO A 138 -9.12 -8.88 31.52
N TYR A 139 -8.68 -8.64 32.75
CA TYR A 139 -8.84 -9.62 33.83
C TYR A 139 -10.08 -9.28 34.64
N VAL A 140 -10.97 -10.25 34.87
CA VAL A 140 -12.27 -9.99 35.53
C VAL A 140 -12.44 -10.90 36.75
N THR A 141 -12.77 -10.31 37.89
CA THR A 141 -13.05 -11.01 39.15
C THR A 141 -14.33 -10.51 39.79
N GLN A 142 -14.87 -11.31 40.72
CA GLN A 142 -15.96 -10.87 41.58
C GLN A 142 -15.39 -10.03 42.73
N ASP A 143 -16.08 -8.95 43.11
CA ASP A 143 -15.70 -8.07 44.23
C ASP A 143 -16.88 -7.81 45.18
N GLY A 144 -17.40 -8.89 45.78
CA GLY A 144 -18.52 -8.83 46.72
C GLY A 144 -19.90 -8.70 46.08
N ASP A 145 -20.87 -8.24 46.88
CA ASP A 145 -22.28 -8.20 46.51
C ASP A 145 -22.62 -6.95 45.69
N GLY A 146 -23.34 -7.14 44.59
CA GLY A 146 -23.72 -6.09 43.65
C GLY A 146 -25.04 -6.38 42.96
N SER A 147 -25.26 -5.84 41.76
CA SER A 147 -26.54 -6.02 41.04
C SER A 147 -26.44 -6.85 39.76
N LEU A 148 -25.25 -7.41 39.45
CA LEU A 148 -25.14 -8.41 38.40
C LEU A 148 -25.83 -9.68 38.89
N HIS A 149 -26.87 -10.12 38.20
CA HIS A 149 -27.64 -11.31 38.55
C HIS A 149 -26.85 -12.58 38.21
N GLU A 150 -27.32 -13.73 38.70
CA GLU A 150 -26.78 -15.04 38.34
C GLU A 150 -26.73 -15.21 36.82
N GLY A 151 -25.57 -15.68 36.33
CA GLY A 151 -25.34 -15.88 34.90
C GLY A 151 -23.88 -15.66 34.51
N GLN A 152 -23.56 -16.07 33.28
CA GLN A 152 -22.25 -15.80 32.69
C GLN A 152 -22.26 -14.44 31.99
N TYR A 153 -21.31 -13.58 32.34
CA TYR A 153 -21.04 -12.31 31.66
C TYR A 153 -19.71 -12.42 30.93
N ASN A 154 -19.67 -11.91 29.71
CA ASN A 154 -18.46 -11.85 28.91
C ASN A 154 -18.03 -10.39 28.76
N PHE A 155 -16.74 -10.14 28.88
CA PHE A 155 -16.13 -8.81 28.84
C PHE A 155 -15.03 -8.77 27.79
N ALA A 156 -14.90 -7.62 27.13
CA ALA A 156 -13.80 -7.34 26.22
C ALA A 156 -13.52 -5.84 26.21
N VAL A 157 -12.34 -5.45 25.75
CA VAL A 157 -11.94 -4.05 25.65
C VAL A 157 -11.41 -3.69 24.27
N SER A 158 -11.45 -2.42 23.92
CA SER A 158 -10.77 -1.85 22.75
C SER A 158 -10.05 -0.55 23.13
N TRP A 159 -9.01 -0.22 22.39
CA TRP A 159 -8.29 1.05 22.53
C TRP A 159 -8.94 2.14 21.69
N LEU A 160 -8.96 3.36 22.23
CA LEU A 160 -9.50 4.54 21.59
C LEU A 160 -8.45 5.65 21.45
N ARG A 161 -8.37 6.20 20.24
CA ARG A 161 -7.54 7.37 19.94
C ARG A 161 -8.25 8.29 18.97
N SER A 162 -8.55 9.51 19.41
CA SER A 162 -9.09 10.58 18.55
C SER A 162 -10.27 10.13 17.67
N GLY A 163 -11.20 9.35 18.23
CA GLY A 163 -12.36 8.82 17.52
C GLY A 163 -12.14 7.51 16.74
N ALA A 164 -10.90 7.04 16.62
CA ALA A 164 -10.59 5.71 16.09
C ALA A 164 -10.64 4.66 17.20
N GLU A 165 -11.19 3.49 16.88
CA GLU A 165 -11.28 2.32 17.76
C GLU A 165 -10.44 1.16 17.19
N SER A 166 -9.73 0.44 18.05
CA SER A 166 -8.95 -0.75 17.68
C SER A 166 -9.85 -1.97 17.41
N GLY A 167 -9.23 -3.08 17.01
CA GLY A 167 -9.82 -4.40 17.17
C GLY A 167 -10.20 -4.69 18.62
N LEU A 168 -11.19 -5.55 18.83
CA LEU A 168 -11.64 -5.97 20.15
C LEU A 168 -10.70 -7.04 20.74
N SER A 169 -10.43 -6.97 22.05
CA SER A 169 -9.66 -8.01 22.75
C SER A 169 -10.32 -9.39 22.67
N GLU A 170 -9.58 -10.42 23.07
CA GLU A 170 -10.17 -11.68 23.48
C GLU A 170 -11.16 -11.49 24.64
N ILE A 171 -12.09 -12.43 24.78
CA ILE A 171 -13.16 -12.41 25.77
C ILE A 171 -12.66 -12.96 27.10
N SER A 172 -12.99 -12.25 28.17
CA SER A 172 -12.90 -12.73 29.54
C SER A 172 -14.28 -12.96 30.13
N SER A 173 -14.47 -14.09 30.79
CA SER A 173 -15.77 -14.50 31.32
C SER A 173 -15.81 -14.41 32.84
N LEU A 174 -16.94 -13.96 33.37
CA LEU A 174 -17.26 -14.01 34.79
C LEU A 174 -18.55 -14.79 34.98
N GLN A 175 -18.49 -15.90 35.71
CA GLN A 175 -19.69 -16.58 36.19
C GLN A 175 -20.14 -15.91 37.49
N CYS A 176 -21.33 -15.32 37.53
CA CYS A 176 -21.95 -14.82 38.75
C CYS A 176 -22.88 -15.89 39.33
N ALA A 177 -22.76 -16.16 40.63
CA ALA A 177 -23.59 -17.13 41.35
C ALA A 177 -24.78 -16.48 42.08
N GLY A 178 -24.88 -15.16 42.02
CA GLY A 178 -25.86 -14.35 42.73
C GLY A 178 -25.69 -12.89 42.36
N GLN A 179 -26.06 -12.00 43.27
CA GLN A 179 -25.95 -10.55 43.13
C GLN A 179 -24.49 -10.10 43.35
N ASN A 180 -23.71 -9.94 42.28
CA ASN A 180 -22.26 -9.72 42.37
C ASN A 180 -21.83 -8.35 41.81
N VAL A 181 -20.63 -7.90 42.22
CA VAL A 181 -19.86 -6.84 41.55
C VAL A 181 -18.84 -7.49 40.62
N ALA A 182 -18.68 -6.97 39.40
CA ALA A 182 -17.55 -7.33 38.55
C ALA A 182 -16.46 -6.26 38.64
N GLN A 183 -15.28 -6.65 39.08
CA GLN A 183 -14.06 -5.85 38.99
C GLN A 183 -13.31 -6.24 37.72
N VAL A 184 -13.15 -5.28 36.82
CA VAL A 184 -12.47 -5.45 35.53
C VAL A 184 -11.13 -4.72 35.61
N THR A 185 -10.03 -5.46 35.63
CA THR A 185 -8.68 -4.92 35.53
C THR A 185 -8.30 -4.77 34.06
N PHE A 186 -7.92 -3.56 33.66
CA PHE A 186 -7.57 -3.23 32.30
C PHE A 186 -6.14 -3.65 31.94
N PRO A 187 -5.88 -4.06 30.68
CA PRO A 187 -4.53 -4.35 30.24
C PRO A 187 -3.68 -3.07 30.13
N LEU A 188 -2.37 -3.21 30.27
CA LEU A 188 -1.44 -2.10 30.07
C LEU A 188 -1.29 -1.77 28.58
N CYS A 189 -1.37 -0.48 28.25
CA CYS A 189 -1.11 0.04 26.92
C CYS A 189 0.23 0.78 26.90
N SER A 190 1.13 0.41 25.98
CA SER A 190 2.44 1.05 25.81
C SER A 190 2.42 2.17 24.76
N ASP A 191 1.34 2.32 23.99
CA ASP A 191 1.20 3.37 23.00
C ASP A 191 0.72 4.67 23.68
N PRO A 192 1.57 5.71 23.79
CA PRO A 192 1.22 6.95 24.47
C PRO A 192 0.17 7.78 23.71
N SER A 193 -0.15 7.41 22.47
CA SER A 193 -1.18 8.09 21.68
C SER A 193 -2.60 7.58 21.98
N VAL A 194 -2.73 6.41 22.65
CA VAL A 194 -4.02 5.90 23.10
C VAL A 194 -4.52 6.75 24.28
N THR A 195 -5.79 7.12 24.24
CA THR A 195 -6.37 8.07 25.21
C THR A 195 -7.40 7.42 26.12
N HIS A 196 -8.14 6.44 25.62
CA HIS A 196 -9.23 5.79 26.35
C HIS A 196 -9.28 4.29 26.05
N ILE A 197 -9.98 3.58 26.94
CA ILE A 197 -10.32 2.17 26.86
C ILE A 197 -11.84 2.09 26.78
N ARG A 198 -12.38 1.43 25.77
CA ARG A 198 -13.82 1.14 25.73
C ARG A 198 -14.05 -0.24 26.29
N LEU A 199 -14.89 -0.34 27.32
CA LEU A 199 -15.31 -1.60 27.91
C LEU A 199 -16.61 -2.08 27.26
N TYR A 200 -16.66 -3.37 26.92
CA TYR A 200 -17.85 -4.07 26.45
C TYR A 200 -18.23 -5.18 27.42
N MET A 201 -19.53 -5.44 27.54
CA MET A 201 -20.10 -6.52 28.34
C MET A 201 -21.34 -7.12 27.65
N THR A 202 -21.59 -8.42 27.82
CA THR A 202 -22.86 -9.05 27.44
C THR A 202 -23.93 -8.84 28.52
N GLU A 203 -25.19 -9.10 28.17
CA GLU A 203 -26.19 -9.44 29.18
C GLU A 203 -25.87 -10.83 29.80
N ALA A 204 -26.54 -11.18 30.90
CA ALA A 204 -26.36 -12.49 31.55
C ALA A 204 -26.73 -13.63 30.58
N GLY A 205 -25.78 -14.52 30.30
CA GLY A 205 -25.93 -15.62 29.34
C GLY A 205 -26.00 -15.17 27.87
N GLY A 206 -25.78 -13.89 27.59
CA GLY A 206 -25.80 -13.32 26.24
C GLY A 206 -24.52 -13.59 25.44
N SER A 207 -24.64 -13.49 24.11
CA SER A 207 -23.52 -13.67 23.18
C SER A 207 -23.05 -12.38 22.51
N VAL A 208 -23.81 -11.28 22.64
CA VAL A 208 -23.51 -10.00 21.99
C VAL A 208 -22.89 -9.04 22.99
N LEU A 209 -21.71 -8.52 22.65
CA LEU A 209 -20.98 -7.54 23.44
C LEU A 209 -21.50 -6.13 23.15
N TYR A 210 -22.00 -5.46 24.18
CA TYR A 210 -22.51 -4.10 24.12
C TYR A 210 -21.60 -3.14 24.88
N ARG A 211 -21.50 -1.91 24.39
CA ARG A 211 -20.67 -0.89 25.03
C ARG A 211 -21.18 -0.61 26.45
N VAL A 212 -20.29 -0.68 27.43
CA VAL A 212 -20.54 -0.24 28.81
C VAL A 212 -20.18 1.23 28.93
N GLU A 213 -18.89 1.55 28.87
CA GLU A 213 -18.38 2.91 29.10
C GLU A 213 -16.95 3.06 28.55
N ASP A 214 -16.53 4.30 28.34
CA ASP A 214 -15.16 4.66 27.95
C ASP A 214 -14.40 5.17 29.18
N TYR A 215 -13.29 4.54 29.51
CA TYR A 215 -12.42 4.89 30.63
C TYR A 215 -11.17 5.60 30.12
N PRO A 216 -10.59 6.57 30.85
CA PRO A 216 -9.30 7.13 30.48
C PRO A 216 -8.22 6.04 30.51
N ILE A 217 -7.21 6.13 29.65
CA ILE A 217 -6.14 5.11 29.55
C ILE A 217 -5.35 4.94 30.86
N SER A 218 -5.38 5.94 31.76
CA SER A 218 -4.79 5.89 33.09
C SER A 218 -5.59 5.07 34.11
N ALA A 219 -6.83 4.66 33.79
CA ALA A 219 -7.62 3.82 34.65
C ALA A 219 -7.05 2.40 34.67
N ALA A 220 -6.71 1.89 35.86
CA ALA A 220 -6.25 0.51 36.01
C ALA A 220 -7.40 -0.50 36.06
N GLN A 221 -8.58 -0.06 36.50
CA GLN A 221 -9.73 -0.93 36.73
C GLN A 221 -11.07 -0.21 36.59
N ALA A 222 -12.11 -0.97 36.29
CA ALA A 222 -13.51 -0.58 36.36
C ALA A 222 -14.26 -1.45 37.36
N HIS A 223 -15.23 -0.85 38.05
CA HIS A 223 -16.05 -1.49 39.07
C HIS A 223 -17.52 -1.48 38.64
N ILE A 224 -18.03 -2.62 38.21
CA ILE A 224 -19.41 -2.78 37.77
C ILE A 224 -20.25 -3.31 38.94
N ALA A 225 -20.58 -2.41 39.87
CA ALA A 225 -21.46 -2.73 41.00
C ALA A 225 -22.94 -2.65 40.61
N MET A 226 -23.26 -1.75 39.68
CA MET A 226 -24.60 -1.57 39.12
C MET A 226 -24.68 -2.11 37.69
N LEU A 227 -25.77 -2.79 37.33
CA LEU A 227 -26.02 -3.21 35.95
C LEU A 227 -26.04 -1.96 35.06
N PRO A 228 -25.08 -1.80 34.13
CA PRO A 228 -24.95 -0.58 33.36
C PRO A 228 -26.03 -0.52 32.27
N ALA A 229 -26.37 0.69 31.84
CA ALA A 229 -27.16 0.87 30.62
C ALA A 229 -26.28 0.54 29.41
N LEU A 230 -26.51 -0.63 28.81
CA LEU A 230 -25.74 -1.09 27.67
C LEU A 230 -26.02 -0.23 26.42
N GLY A 231 -24.95 0.18 25.75
CA GLY A 231 -24.98 0.96 24.51
C GLY A 231 -25.06 0.08 23.26
N ALA A 232 -24.49 0.57 22.16
CA ALA A 232 -24.47 -0.16 20.90
C ALA A 232 -23.62 -1.43 20.96
N ALA A 233 -23.97 -2.42 20.15
CA ALA A 233 -23.16 -3.61 19.94
C ALA A 233 -21.81 -3.25 19.31
N THR A 234 -20.77 -3.99 19.65
CA THR A 234 -19.46 -3.83 19.01
C THR A 234 -19.53 -4.12 17.51
N VAL A 235 -18.78 -3.32 16.73
CA VAL A 235 -18.56 -3.53 15.28
C VAL A 235 -17.11 -3.90 14.96
N THR A 236 -16.26 -3.99 15.98
CA THR A 236 -14.82 -4.26 15.88
C THR A 236 -14.45 -5.68 16.34
N GLN A 237 -15.46 -6.51 16.61
CA GLN A 237 -15.26 -7.92 16.92
C GLN A 237 -14.69 -8.66 15.71
N TYR A 238 -13.60 -9.41 15.92
CA TYR A 238 -12.86 -10.13 14.87
C TYR A 238 -12.26 -9.23 13.78
N ILE A 239 -12.03 -7.97 14.11
CA ILE A 239 -11.34 -7.02 13.25
C ILE A 239 -9.95 -6.80 13.80
N ASP A 240 -8.95 -6.84 12.91
CA ASP A 240 -7.55 -6.69 13.24
C ASP A 240 -7.02 -5.32 12.80
N PRO A 241 -5.86 -4.88 13.33
CA PRO A 241 -5.13 -3.74 12.81
C PRO A 241 -4.75 -4.00 11.34
N MET A 242 -4.88 -2.99 10.48
CA MET A 242 -4.50 -3.11 9.07
C MET A 242 -3.01 -3.51 8.95
N PRO A 243 -2.70 -4.62 8.25
CA PRO A 243 -1.32 -5.09 8.17
C PRO A 243 -0.50 -4.17 7.27
N ALA A 244 0.76 -3.99 7.64
CA ALA A 244 1.73 -3.34 6.76
C ALA A 244 2.27 -4.33 5.70
N GLY A 245 2.89 -3.79 4.66
CA GLY A 245 3.38 -4.56 3.53
C GLY A 245 4.30 -3.79 2.59
N LYS A 246 4.72 -4.48 1.53
CA LYS A 246 5.66 -3.96 0.51
C LYS A 246 5.03 -2.92 -0.41
N TYR A 247 3.74 -3.06 -0.70
CA TYR A 247 2.97 -2.12 -1.52
C TYR A 247 1.87 -1.49 -0.66
N LEU A 248 1.56 -0.24 -0.99
CA LEU A 248 0.49 0.55 -0.39
C LEU A 248 -0.20 1.32 -1.50
N ASN A 249 -1.52 1.19 -1.63
CA ASN A 249 -2.32 1.94 -2.59
C ASN A 249 -3.72 2.24 -2.03
N LEU A 250 -4.40 3.25 -2.59
CA LEU A 250 -5.80 3.55 -2.30
C LEU A 250 -6.66 3.05 -3.45
N TRP A 251 -7.73 2.31 -3.15
CA TRP A 251 -8.67 1.85 -4.15
C TRP A 251 -10.09 1.83 -3.59
N ARG A 252 -10.98 2.60 -4.22
CA ARG A 252 -12.42 2.63 -3.92
C ARG A 252 -12.75 2.75 -2.43
N GLY A 253 -12.10 3.69 -1.74
CA GLY A 253 -12.37 3.95 -0.32
C GLY A 253 -11.83 2.89 0.65
N ARG A 254 -10.85 2.09 0.21
CA ARG A 254 -10.05 1.17 1.04
C ARG A 254 -8.58 1.34 0.74
N ILE A 255 -7.74 1.20 1.75
CA ILE A 255 -6.30 1.06 1.50
C ILE A 255 -6.00 -0.41 1.24
N ILE A 256 -5.02 -0.64 0.37
CA ILE A 256 -4.52 -1.95 -0.01
C ILE A 256 -3.08 -2.04 0.48
N THR A 257 -2.77 -3.11 1.22
CA THR A 257 -1.38 -3.47 1.51
C THR A 257 -1.07 -4.87 1.00
N VAL A 258 0.20 -5.13 0.72
CA VAL A 258 0.63 -6.43 0.19
C VAL A 258 1.76 -7.01 1.00
N ARG A 259 1.56 -8.22 1.53
CA ARG A 259 2.61 -8.98 2.23
C ARG A 259 2.81 -10.31 1.54
N ALA A 260 4.02 -10.52 1.00
CA ALA A 260 4.38 -11.69 0.21
C ALA A 260 3.47 -11.91 -1.02
N ASN A 261 2.55 -12.87 -0.95
CA ASN A 261 1.59 -13.22 -2.00
C ASN A 261 0.14 -12.88 -1.62
N VAL A 262 -0.08 -12.17 -0.52
CA VAL A 262 -1.43 -11.82 -0.03
C VAL A 262 -1.65 -10.31 -0.14
N ILE A 263 -2.79 -9.94 -0.70
CA ILE A 263 -3.30 -8.58 -0.80
C ILE A 263 -4.33 -8.41 0.31
N TYR A 264 -4.12 -7.46 1.21
CA TYR A 264 -5.05 -7.12 2.29
C TYR A 264 -5.78 -5.82 1.97
N PHE A 265 -7.04 -5.75 2.35
CA PHE A 265 -7.92 -4.60 2.14
C PHE A 265 -8.43 -4.10 3.49
N SER A 266 -8.32 -2.80 3.72
CA SER A 266 -8.90 -2.21 4.91
C SER A 266 -10.41 -2.29 4.91
N GLN A 267 -11.03 -2.08 6.07
CA GLN A 267 -12.45 -1.76 6.15
C GLN A 267 -12.75 -0.46 5.39
N ALA A 268 -13.97 -0.35 4.86
CA ALA A 268 -14.42 0.86 4.18
C ALA A 268 -14.49 2.00 5.21
N MET A 269 -13.82 3.11 4.93
CA MET A 269 -13.73 4.30 5.80
C MET A 269 -13.06 4.09 7.18
N ALA A 270 -12.85 2.85 7.63
CA ALA A 270 -12.01 2.50 8.78
C ALA A 270 -10.69 1.91 8.29
N PHE A 271 -9.88 2.75 7.66
CA PHE A 271 -8.65 2.36 6.95
C PHE A 271 -7.60 1.69 7.85
N HIS A 272 -7.63 1.95 9.16
CA HIS A 272 -6.72 1.37 10.13
C HIS A 272 -7.11 -0.06 10.56
N LEU A 273 -8.23 -0.58 10.05
CA LEU A 273 -8.79 -1.88 10.40
C LEU A 273 -8.87 -2.81 9.18
N CYS A 274 -8.74 -4.11 9.40
CA CYS A 274 -8.84 -5.16 8.40
C CYS A 274 -9.56 -6.38 9.00
N ASP A 275 -10.52 -6.97 8.29
CA ASP A 275 -11.04 -8.29 8.68
C ASP A 275 -10.17 -9.34 8.00
N MET A 276 -9.23 -9.94 8.74
CA MET A 276 -8.28 -10.91 8.17
C MET A 276 -8.94 -12.21 7.70
N ARG A 277 -10.21 -12.46 8.02
CA ARG A 277 -10.94 -13.66 7.61
C ARG A 277 -11.52 -13.53 6.20
N TYR A 278 -11.83 -12.31 5.77
CA TYR A 278 -12.57 -12.05 4.53
C TYR A 278 -11.98 -10.94 3.66
N SER A 279 -11.17 -10.02 4.21
CA SER A 279 -10.67 -8.84 3.51
C SER A 279 -9.29 -9.06 2.90
N PHE A 280 -9.09 -10.20 2.23
CA PHE A 280 -7.84 -10.53 1.57
C PHE A 280 -8.06 -11.31 0.27
N ILE A 281 -7.06 -11.21 -0.62
CA ILE A 281 -6.94 -12.06 -1.81
C ILE A 281 -5.55 -12.68 -1.79
N GLN A 282 -5.50 -14.02 -1.83
CA GLN A 282 -4.25 -14.77 -1.90
C GLN A 282 -3.90 -15.11 -3.36
N MET A 283 -2.72 -14.69 -3.79
CA MET A 283 -2.17 -15.00 -5.12
C MET A 283 -1.33 -16.28 -5.06
N PRO A 284 -1.24 -17.05 -6.17
CA PRO A 284 -0.48 -18.30 -6.20
C PRO A 284 1.05 -18.09 -6.15
N GLN A 285 1.52 -16.88 -6.40
CA GLN A 285 2.95 -16.51 -6.38
C GLN A 285 3.15 -15.17 -5.69
N ARG A 286 4.40 -14.91 -5.29
CA ARG A 286 4.83 -13.61 -4.73
C ARG A 286 4.46 -12.47 -5.67
N ILE A 287 3.91 -11.40 -5.10
CA ILE A 287 3.50 -10.21 -5.85
C ILE A 287 4.72 -9.33 -6.12
N THR A 288 4.93 -9.00 -7.40
CA THR A 288 6.09 -8.23 -7.89
C THR A 288 5.75 -6.76 -8.18
N PHE A 289 4.47 -6.44 -8.32
CA PHE A 289 3.93 -5.09 -8.26
C PHE A 289 2.41 -5.11 -8.07
N LEU A 290 1.80 -3.98 -7.69
CA LEU A 290 0.34 -3.84 -7.58
C LEU A 290 -0.08 -2.42 -7.97
N GLU A 291 -0.94 -2.28 -8.98
CA GLU A 291 -1.46 -0.99 -9.46
C GLU A 291 -2.99 -1.05 -9.65
N PRO A 292 -3.76 -0.37 -8.79
CA PRO A 292 -5.20 -0.26 -8.97
C PRO A 292 -5.56 0.70 -10.10
N VAL A 293 -6.59 0.33 -10.85
CA VAL A 293 -7.22 1.13 -11.91
C VAL A 293 -8.74 1.15 -11.67
N GLU A 294 -9.50 1.85 -12.52
CA GLU A 294 -10.94 2.02 -12.31
C GLU A 294 -11.72 0.68 -12.29
N GLY A 295 -11.44 -0.21 -13.25
CA GLY A 295 -12.15 -1.48 -13.41
C GLY A 295 -11.60 -2.65 -12.60
N GLY A 296 -10.52 -2.46 -11.85
CA GLY A 296 -9.88 -3.56 -11.11
C GLY A 296 -8.46 -3.24 -10.64
N ILE A 297 -7.66 -4.27 -10.41
CA ILE A 297 -6.29 -4.15 -9.92
C ILE A 297 -5.35 -4.99 -10.77
N TRP A 298 -4.31 -4.36 -11.31
CA TRP A 298 -3.21 -5.05 -11.98
C TRP A 298 -2.21 -5.58 -10.96
N VAL A 299 -1.92 -6.87 -11.04
CA VAL A 299 -1.04 -7.58 -10.10
C VAL A 299 0.04 -8.31 -10.87
N GLY A 300 1.29 -7.89 -10.67
CA GLY A 300 2.45 -8.62 -11.18
C GLY A 300 2.75 -9.83 -10.33
N GLN A 301 3.01 -10.98 -10.97
CA GLN A 301 3.55 -12.19 -10.34
C GLN A 301 5.00 -12.41 -10.81
N VAL A 302 5.60 -13.54 -10.43
CA VAL A 302 7.02 -13.79 -10.73
C VAL A 302 7.24 -14.05 -12.21
N ASP A 303 6.29 -14.66 -12.91
CA ASP A 303 6.37 -15.09 -14.31
C ASP A 303 5.35 -14.41 -15.25
N HIS A 304 4.21 -13.95 -14.74
CA HIS A 304 3.17 -13.29 -15.53
C HIS A 304 2.43 -12.20 -14.75
N THR A 305 1.41 -11.61 -15.36
CA THR A 305 0.56 -10.57 -14.77
C THR A 305 -0.89 -11.05 -14.72
N VAL A 306 -1.60 -10.66 -13.68
CA VAL A 306 -3.02 -10.94 -13.48
C VAL A 306 -3.78 -9.63 -13.37
N PHE A 307 -5.01 -9.60 -13.89
CA PHE A 307 -5.97 -8.53 -13.64
C PHE A 307 -7.06 -9.03 -12.70
N LEU A 308 -7.16 -8.43 -11.51
CA LEU A 308 -8.27 -8.65 -10.59
C LEU A 308 -9.42 -7.74 -11.02
N ARG A 309 -10.33 -8.27 -11.85
CA ARG A 309 -11.46 -7.52 -12.38
C ARG A 309 -12.56 -7.43 -11.33
N GLY A 310 -13.12 -6.25 -11.16
CA GLY A 310 -14.32 -6.07 -10.38
C GLY A 310 -14.29 -4.84 -9.49
N ALA A 311 -15.49 -4.46 -9.08
CA ALA A 311 -15.76 -3.30 -8.24
C ALA A 311 -15.87 -3.67 -6.75
N ASP A 312 -16.27 -4.90 -6.47
CA ASP A 312 -16.50 -5.46 -5.15
C ASP A 312 -15.44 -6.53 -4.86
N LEU A 313 -14.82 -6.43 -3.70
CA LEU A 313 -13.78 -7.33 -3.23
C LEU A 313 -14.24 -8.81 -3.24
N GLN A 314 -15.47 -9.07 -2.81
CA GLN A 314 -15.99 -10.44 -2.69
C GLN A 314 -16.33 -11.08 -4.04
N GLN A 315 -16.48 -10.27 -5.08
CA GLN A 315 -16.88 -10.70 -6.42
C GLN A 315 -15.77 -10.49 -7.45
N MET A 316 -14.54 -10.23 -7.00
CA MET A 316 -13.41 -10.05 -7.91
C MET A 316 -13.12 -11.33 -8.69
N ILE A 317 -12.94 -11.17 -9.99
CA ILE A 317 -12.55 -12.25 -10.90
C ILE A 317 -11.05 -12.12 -11.17
N VAL A 318 -10.32 -13.21 -10.90
CA VAL A 318 -8.90 -13.32 -11.19
C VAL A 318 -8.73 -13.67 -12.66
N GLU A 319 -8.21 -12.75 -13.48
CA GLU A 319 -7.94 -12.96 -14.90
C GLU A 319 -6.44 -13.03 -15.19
N PRO A 320 -5.85 -14.23 -15.33
CA PRO A 320 -4.48 -14.36 -15.80
C PRO A 320 -4.35 -13.76 -17.20
N LYS A 321 -3.29 -12.99 -17.43
CA LYS A 321 -2.97 -12.44 -18.75
C LYS A 321 -1.73 -13.14 -19.29
N ALA A 322 -1.74 -13.42 -20.59
CA ALA A 322 -0.58 -13.90 -21.32
C ALA A 322 0.42 -12.75 -21.53
N SER A 323 1.13 -12.37 -20.46
CA SER A 323 2.13 -11.31 -20.47
C SER A 323 3.54 -11.87 -20.45
N ALA A 324 4.50 -11.10 -20.96
CA ALA A 324 5.90 -11.27 -20.60
C ALA A 324 6.09 -11.13 -19.08
N ARG A 325 7.18 -11.72 -18.58
CA ARG A 325 7.55 -11.64 -17.17
C ARG A 325 7.76 -10.19 -16.73
N PRO A 326 7.07 -9.69 -15.69
CA PRO A 326 7.28 -8.33 -15.21
C PRO A 326 8.58 -8.22 -14.40
N ILE A 327 9.27 -7.09 -14.55
CA ILE A 327 10.38 -6.72 -13.68
C ILE A 327 9.79 -6.20 -12.37
N PRO A 328 10.15 -6.78 -11.20
CA PRO A 328 9.59 -6.36 -9.93
C PRO A 328 9.78 -4.87 -9.66
N ASP A 329 8.82 -4.27 -8.97
CA ASP A 329 8.87 -2.89 -8.47
C ASP A 329 8.88 -1.78 -9.53
N SER A 330 8.80 -2.15 -10.81
CA SER A 330 8.86 -1.25 -11.97
C SER A 330 7.54 -0.55 -12.31
N SER A 331 6.47 -0.82 -11.55
CA SER A 331 5.15 -0.30 -11.88
C SER A 331 4.92 1.12 -11.39
N PHE A 332 4.05 1.82 -12.10
CA PHE A 332 3.42 3.06 -11.66
C PHE A 332 2.09 3.25 -12.40
N LEU A 333 1.21 4.09 -11.83
CA LEU A 333 0.01 4.54 -12.50
C LEU A 333 0.33 5.71 -13.43
N ALA A 334 0.11 5.53 -14.73
CA ALA A 334 0.27 6.56 -15.74
C ALA A 334 -1.06 7.29 -15.98
N ASP A 335 -1.00 8.61 -16.14
CA ASP A 335 -2.14 9.41 -16.57
C ASP A 335 -2.40 9.27 -18.08
N SER A 336 -3.56 9.75 -18.53
CA SER A 336 -3.93 9.67 -19.95
C SER A 336 -3.04 10.52 -20.86
N ALA A 337 -2.34 11.54 -20.33
CA ALA A 337 -1.46 12.40 -21.11
C ALA A 337 -0.18 11.65 -21.51
N LEU A 338 0.44 10.92 -20.57
CA LEU A 338 1.58 10.04 -20.84
C LEU A 338 1.22 8.88 -21.78
N LEU A 339 -0.06 8.51 -21.79
CA LEU A 339 -0.60 7.40 -22.58
C LEU A 339 -1.30 7.88 -23.85
N ALA A 340 -1.16 9.13 -24.29
CA ALA A 340 -1.93 9.66 -25.42
C ALA A 340 -1.79 8.87 -26.74
N HIS A 341 -0.72 8.07 -26.87
CA HIS A 341 -0.50 7.16 -28.01
C HIS A 341 -1.19 5.79 -27.87
N LEU A 342 -1.68 5.46 -26.68
CA LEU A 342 -2.58 4.36 -26.42
C LEU A 342 -3.99 4.94 -26.52
N ASP A 343 -4.87 4.33 -27.31
CA ASP A 343 -6.28 4.74 -27.45
C ASP A 343 -7.07 4.47 -26.14
N THR A 344 -6.67 5.12 -25.04
CA THR A 344 -7.16 4.91 -23.68
C THR A 344 -7.54 6.26 -23.09
N SER A 345 -8.78 6.38 -22.61
CA SER A 345 -9.32 7.63 -22.04
C SER A 345 -9.11 7.77 -20.53
N SER A 346 -8.55 6.76 -19.87
CA SER A 346 -8.36 6.69 -18.42
C SER A 346 -6.89 6.47 -18.06
N SER A 347 -6.56 6.55 -16.77
CA SER A 347 -5.26 6.09 -16.29
C SER A 347 -5.05 4.59 -16.56
N ALA A 348 -3.80 4.20 -16.72
CA ALA A 348 -3.41 2.81 -16.91
C ALA A 348 -2.18 2.47 -16.05
N ALA A 349 -2.07 1.21 -15.66
CA ALA A 349 -0.87 0.70 -15.02
C ALA A 349 0.23 0.54 -16.09
N VAL A 350 1.43 1.03 -15.82
CA VAL A 350 2.60 0.84 -16.69
C VAL A 350 3.69 0.15 -15.89
N TRP A 351 4.35 -0.84 -16.49
CA TRP A 351 5.48 -1.54 -15.88
C TRP A 351 6.50 -1.99 -16.93
N LEU A 352 7.71 -2.31 -16.48
CA LEU A 352 8.74 -2.90 -17.32
C LEU A 352 8.63 -4.43 -17.29
N SER A 353 8.75 -5.07 -18.45
CA SER A 353 8.81 -6.53 -18.60
C SER A 353 10.11 -6.96 -19.27
N GLU A 354 10.35 -8.27 -19.35
CA GLU A 354 11.47 -8.82 -20.12
C GLU A 354 11.47 -8.47 -21.63
N LYS A 355 10.33 -7.98 -22.15
CA LYS A 355 10.14 -7.54 -23.55
C LYS A 355 9.85 -6.05 -23.68
N GLY A 356 10.31 -5.24 -22.71
CA GLY A 356 10.11 -3.79 -22.71
C GLY A 356 8.89 -3.35 -21.91
N PHE A 357 8.45 -2.11 -22.12
CA PHE A 357 7.32 -1.55 -21.36
C PHE A 357 5.98 -2.18 -21.77
N THR A 358 5.13 -2.37 -20.77
CA THR A 358 3.79 -2.93 -20.90
C THR A 358 2.81 -2.01 -20.19
N ALA A 359 1.64 -1.81 -20.79
CA ALA A 359 0.53 -1.06 -20.23
C ALA A 359 -0.67 -1.98 -19.98
N GLY A 360 -1.34 -1.78 -18.85
CA GLY A 360 -2.56 -2.45 -18.45
C GLY A 360 -3.66 -1.42 -18.25
N THR A 361 -4.67 -1.45 -19.11
CA THR A 361 -5.77 -0.46 -19.14
C THR A 361 -6.76 -0.65 -17.99
N ALA A 362 -7.65 0.33 -17.80
CA ALA A 362 -8.70 0.27 -16.78
C ALA A 362 -9.73 -0.85 -17.02
N ASP A 363 -9.98 -1.24 -18.27
CA ASP A 363 -10.84 -2.35 -18.65
C ASP A 363 -10.12 -3.70 -18.69
N GLY A 364 -8.85 -3.77 -18.27
CA GLY A 364 -8.11 -5.02 -18.15
C GLY A 364 -7.51 -5.54 -19.46
N GLN A 365 -7.33 -4.67 -20.46
CA GLN A 365 -6.57 -4.96 -21.67
C GLN A 365 -5.07 -4.84 -21.40
N LEU A 366 -4.30 -5.81 -21.89
CA LEU A 366 -2.85 -5.83 -21.82
C LEU A 366 -2.26 -5.37 -23.16
N ILE A 367 -1.35 -4.39 -23.12
CA ILE A 367 -0.69 -3.82 -24.29
C ILE A 367 0.82 -3.90 -24.11
N GLU A 368 1.49 -4.78 -24.85
CA GLU A 368 2.96 -4.92 -24.81
C GLU A 368 3.59 -4.07 -25.92
N LEU A 369 4.05 -2.86 -25.55
CA LEU A 369 4.46 -1.80 -26.50
C LEU A 369 5.64 -2.21 -27.38
N GLN A 370 6.57 -2.99 -26.83
CA GLN A 370 7.88 -3.26 -27.43
C GLN A 370 8.14 -4.75 -27.67
N LYS A 371 7.09 -5.59 -27.57
CA LYS A 371 7.18 -7.06 -27.58
C LYS A 371 8.02 -7.66 -28.72
N THR A 372 7.95 -7.03 -29.90
CA THR A 372 8.57 -7.52 -31.14
C THR A 372 9.99 -7.00 -31.36
N VAL A 373 10.43 -6.00 -30.59
CA VAL A 373 11.71 -5.30 -30.79
C VAL A 373 12.64 -5.42 -29.59
N MET A 374 12.10 -5.64 -28.38
CA MET A 374 12.87 -5.82 -27.16
C MET A 374 12.75 -7.25 -26.62
N LYS A 375 13.87 -7.82 -26.17
CA LYS A 375 13.94 -9.08 -25.41
C LYS A 375 15.05 -9.03 -24.35
N ASN A 376 14.99 -9.98 -23.42
CA ASN A 376 16.03 -10.24 -22.39
C ASN A 376 16.31 -9.08 -21.44
N ILE A 377 15.35 -8.19 -21.20
CA ILE A 377 15.45 -7.24 -20.08
C ILE A 377 15.33 -8.06 -18.79
N SER A 378 16.28 -7.91 -17.87
CA SER A 378 16.27 -8.65 -16.61
C SER A 378 16.84 -7.79 -15.48
N GLY A 379 16.38 -8.06 -14.26
CA GLY A 379 16.79 -7.36 -13.05
C GLY A 379 16.10 -7.96 -11.82
N ILE A 380 16.65 -7.70 -10.64
CA ILE A 380 16.07 -8.15 -9.37
C ILE A 380 14.90 -7.23 -8.99
N SER A 381 15.03 -5.94 -9.33
CA SER A 381 14.00 -4.92 -9.18
C SER A 381 14.25 -3.78 -10.16
N ALA A 382 13.27 -2.91 -10.33
CA ALA A 382 13.45 -1.64 -11.00
C ALA A 382 12.64 -0.54 -10.31
N SER A 383 12.89 0.69 -10.72
CA SER A 383 12.05 1.84 -10.43
C SER A 383 11.76 2.54 -11.74
N ALA A 384 10.48 2.80 -12.02
CA ALA A 384 10.07 3.51 -13.21
C ALA A 384 9.23 4.75 -12.87
N VAL A 385 9.28 5.73 -13.75
CA VAL A 385 8.53 6.98 -13.64
C VAL A 385 8.15 7.48 -15.03
N GLY A 386 6.97 8.09 -15.12
CA GLY A 386 6.56 8.92 -16.24
C GLY A 386 6.90 10.38 -15.99
N LEU A 387 7.65 11.02 -16.88
CA LEU A 387 7.98 12.45 -16.81
C LEU A 387 8.10 13.01 -18.23
N ASP A 388 7.50 14.18 -18.47
CA ASP A 388 7.58 14.92 -19.75
C ASP A 388 7.25 14.06 -20.98
N GLY A 389 6.18 13.26 -20.89
CA GLY A 389 5.74 12.36 -21.97
C GLY A 389 6.65 11.14 -22.20
N ARG A 390 7.61 10.89 -21.31
CA ARG A 390 8.56 9.77 -21.40
C ARG A 390 8.42 8.84 -20.20
N VAL A 391 8.60 7.55 -20.46
CA VAL A 391 8.75 6.55 -19.41
C VAL A 391 10.22 6.22 -19.26
N THR A 392 10.75 6.38 -18.05
CA THR A 392 12.12 6.01 -17.71
C THR A 392 12.10 4.94 -16.64
N ALA A 393 12.94 3.92 -16.78
CA ALA A 393 13.14 2.90 -15.76
C ALA A 393 14.64 2.71 -15.46
N VAL A 394 14.95 2.57 -14.19
CA VAL A 394 16.27 2.16 -13.70
C VAL A 394 16.15 0.74 -13.18
N VAL A 395 16.95 -0.17 -13.73
CA VAL A 395 16.95 -1.59 -13.40
C VAL A 395 18.16 -1.91 -12.52
N ASN A 396 17.94 -2.64 -11.43
CA ASN A 396 18.94 -3.06 -10.45
C ASN A 396 19.23 -4.55 -10.52
#